data_AF-K2MF73-F1
#
_entry.id   AF-K2MF73-F1
#
_cell.length_a   1.000
_cell.length_b   1.000
_cell.length_c   1.000
_cell.angle_alpha   90.00
_cell.angle_beta   90.00
_cell.angle_gamma   90.00
#
_symmetry.space_group_name_H-M   'P 1'
#
loop_
_entity.id
_entity.type
_entity.pdbx_description
1 polymer ?
#
loop_
_entity_poly.entity_id
_entity_poly.type
_entity_poly.pdbx_seq_one_letter_code
_entity_poly.pdbx_strand_id
1 'polypeptide(L)'
;MMHEELKPTEQAAFDRANRGIELGVDAKHAQSLEEWRAATEIVGSGDVREDLAQWVKSGYGAALYDTGAYAEAIEIALETLQWSEAQRSVLSLLTVARSQLALGYTDAAKPYLQKIHERIGADIYEQFEDDKHATIRSAL
;
A
#
# COMPACT_ATOMS: atom_id res chain seq x y z
N MET A 1 27.63 -1.48 9.23
CA MET A 1 26.19 -1.26 9.46
C MET A 1 25.71 -2.53 10.16
N MET A 2 25.31 -2.47 11.43
CA MET A 2 24.84 -3.67 12.14
C MET A 2 23.55 -4.14 11.47
N HIS A 3 23.55 -5.36 10.94
CA HIS A 3 22.32 -6.10 10.70
C HIS A 3 21.75 -6.40 12.08
N GLU A 4 20.80 -5.59 12.52
CA GLU A 4 19.99 -5.92 13.69
C GLU A 4 19.16 -7.15 13.30
N GLU A 5 19.43 -8.27 13.95
CA GLU A 5 18.73 -9.53 13.71
C GLU A 5 17.28 -9.35 14.17
N LEU A 6 16.32 -9.67 13.29
CA LEU A 6 14.90 -9.59 13.61
C LEU A 6 14.57 -10.56 14.74
N LYS A 7 13.73 -10.13 15.69
CA LYS A 7 13.16 -11.07 16.66
C LYS A 7 12.33 -12.14 15.92
N PRO A 8 12.11 -13.33 16.49
CA PRO A 8 11.32 -14.37 15.84
C PRO A 8 9.92 -13.93 15.38
N THR A 9 9.25 -13.07 16.16
CA THR A 9 7.94 -12.49 15.80
C THR A 9 8.03 -11.55 14.60
N GLU A 10 9.05 -10.71 14.57
CA GLU A 10 9.31 -9.78 13.46
C GLU A 10 9.70 -10.53 12.19
N GLN A 11 10.54 -11.55 12.32
CA GLN A 11 10.91 -12.42 11.20
C GLN A 11 9.67 -13.13 10.62
N ALA A 12 8.79 -13.65 11.48
CA ALA A 12 7.56 -14.28 11.03
C ALA A 12 6.63 -13.31 10.28
N ALA A 13 6.47 -12.08 10.77
CA ALA A 13 5.69 -11.05 10.07
C ALA A 13 6.34 -10.67 8.73
N PHE A 14 7.67 -10.53 8.71
CA PHE A 14 8.44 -10.20 7.51
C PHE A 14 8.34 -11.29 6.44
N ASP A 15 8.45 -12.56 6.83
CA ASP A 15 8.34 -13.70 5.90
C ASP A 15 6.94 -13.79 5.29
N ARG A 16 5.89 -13.59 6.10
CA ARG A 16 4.50 -13.51 5.64
C ARG A 16 4.30 -12.37 4.65
N ALA A 17 4.78 -11.18 4.98
CA ALA A 17 4.70 -10.02 4.10
C ALA A 17 5.42 -10.24 2.77
N ASN A 18 6.65 -10.77 2.78
CA ASN A 18 7.38 -11.11 1.54
C ASN A 18 6.62 -12.15 0.70
N ARG A 19 6.02 -13.15 1.35
CA ARG A 19 5.17 -14.11 0.65
C ARG A 19 3.96 -13.43 0.01
N GLY A 20 3.35 -12.47 0.70
CA GLY A 20 2.29 -11.61 0.17
C GLY A 20 2.73 -10.82 -1.06
N ILE A 21 3.95 -10.28 -1.07
CA ILE A 21 4.54 -9.58 -2.24
C ILE A 21 4.67 -10.54 -3.43
N GLU A 22 5.29 -11.70 -3.23
CA GLU A 22 5.47 -12.70 -4.29
C GLU A 22 4.14 -13.12 -4.92
N LEU A 23 3.13 -13.40 -4.07
CA LEU A 23 1.79 -13.78 -4.53
C LEU A 23 1.09 -12.63 -5.27
N GLY A 24 1.29 -11.39 -4.85
CA GLY A 24 0.74 -10.20 -5.51
C GLY A 24 1.32 -10.01 -6.91
N VAL A 25 2.63 -10.17 -7.06
CA VAL A 25 3.33 -10.14 -8.37
C VAL A 25 2.81 -11.24 -9.30
N ASP A 26 2.51 -12.42 -8.75
CA ASP A 26 1.91 -13.54 -9.46
C ASP A 26 0.40 -13.37 -9.75
N ALA A 27 -0.19 -12.21 -9.44
CA ALA A 27 -1.63 -11.93 -9.54
C ALA A 27 -2.54 -12.87 -8.71
N LYS A 28 -1.98 -13.54 -7.68
CA LYS A 28 -2.73 -14.38 -6.73
C LYS A 28 -3.27 -13.53 -5.58
N HIS A 29 -4.06 -12.51 -5.92
CA HIS A 29 -4.44 -11.43 -4.99
C HIS A 29 -5.17 -11.90 -3.73
N ALA A 30 -6.05 -12.90 -3.83
CA ALA A 30 -6.72 -13.46 -2.65
C ALA A 30 -5.72 -14.10 -1.66
N GLN A 31 -4.75 -14.85 -2.16
CA GLN A 31 -3.72 -15.49 -1.33
C GLN A 31 -2.73 -14.45 -0.79
N SER A 32 -2.40 -13.44 -1.59
CA SER A 32 -1.59 -12.29 -1.15
C SER A 32 -2.25 -11.59 0.04
N LEU A 33 -3.55 -11.32 -0.04
CA LEU A 33 -4.32 -10.70 1.05
C LEU A 33 -4.29 -11.54 2.34
N GLU A 34 -4.41 -12.87 2.23
CA GLU A 34 -4.32 -13.77 3.40
C GLU A 34 -2.96 -13.65 4.10
N GLU A 35 -1.86 -13.61 3.35
CA GLU A 35 -0.52 -13.47 3.91
C GLU A 35 -0.29 -12.10 4.56
N TRP A 36 -0.76 -11.02 3.92
CA TRP A 36 -0.69 -9.67 4.49
C TRP A 36 -1.56 -9.51 5.74
N ARG A 37 -2.75 -10.15 5.77
CA ARG A 37 -3.60 -10.17 6.97
C ARG A 37 -2.90 -10.90 8.11
N ALA A 38 -2.33 -12.07 7.85
CA ALA A 38 -1.58 -12.82 8.86
C ALA A 38 -0.38 -12.03 9.39
N ALA A 39 0.36 -11.33 8.51
CA ALA A 39 1.44 -10.43 8.93
C ALA A 39 0.92 -9.30 9.83
N THR A 40 -0.23 -8.70 9.48
CA THR A 40 -0.86 -7.61 10.24
C THR A 40 -1.30 -8.07 11.64
N GLU A 41 -1.84 -9.29 11.75
CA GLU A 41 -2.19 -9.90 13.04
C GLU A 41 -0.95 -10.07 13.94
N ILE A 42 0.19 -10.48 13.38
CA ILE A 42 1.44 -10.63 14.12
C ILE A 42 1.93 -9.28 14.64
N VAL A 43 2.02 -8.25 13.78
CA VAL A 43 2.52 -6.94 14.23
C VAL A 43 1.53 -6.22 15.16
N GLY A 44 0.24 -6.56 15.08
CA GLY A 44 -0.80 -6.06 15.99
C GLY A 44 -0.65 -6.53 17.44
N SER A 45 0.17 -7.54 17.73
CA SER A 45 0.38 -8.05 19.08
C SER A 45 1.28 -7.16 19.96
N GLY A 46 1.94 -6.14 19.37
CA GLY A 46 2.66 -5.08 20.10
C GLY A 46 4.12 -5.37 20.49
N ASP A 47 4.70 -6.50 20.10
CA ASP A 47 6.14 -6.83 20.30
C ASP A 47 6.92 -6.83 18.97
N VAL A 48 6.66 -5.82 18.14
CA VAL A 48 7.30 -5.61 16.84
C VAL A 48 7.69 -4.14 16.70
N ARG A 49 8.82 -3.84 16.06
CA ARG A 49 9.22 -2.46 15.76
C ARG A 49 8.16 -1.75 14.93
N GLU A 50 7.95 -0.48 15.25
CA GLU A 50 6.93 0.36 14.61
C GLU A 50 7.12 0.49 13.09
N ASP A 51 8.37 0.55 12.62
CA ASP A 51 8.69 0.64 11.19
C ASP A 51 8.23 -0.60 10.41
N LEU A 52 8.46 -1.80 10.95
CA LEU A 52 7.97 -3.05 10.39
C LEU A 52 6.43 -3.11 10.45
N ALA A 53 5.83 -2.71 11.57
CA ALA A 53 4.37 -2.70 11.71
C ALA A 53 3.70 -1.79 10.67
N GLN A 54 4.23 -0.59 10.46
CA GLN A 54 3.73 0.36 9.48
C GLN A 54 3.95 -0.12 8.04
N TRP A 55 5.12 -0.70 7.74
CA TRP A 55 5.40 -1.31 6.44
C TRP A 55 4.40 -2.43 6.12
N VAL A 56 4.18 -3.35 7.07
CA VAL A 56 3.22 -4.45 6.94
C VAL A 56 1.81 -3.94 6.69
N LYS A 57 1.34 -2.96 7.48
CA LYS A 57 0.01 -2.36 7.29
C LYS A 57 -0.13 -1.68 5.92
N SER A 58 0.91 -1.01 5.44
CA SER A 58 0.87 -0.35 4.12
C SER A 58 0.72 -1.36 2.98
N GLY A 59 1.39 -2.51 3.08
CA GLY A 59 1.23 -3.63 2.15
C GLY A 59 -0.14 -4.29 2.23
N TYR A 60 -0.70 -4.45 3.44
CA TYR A 60 -2.08 -4.92 3.62
C TYR A 60 -3.10 -4.01 2.93
N GLY A 61 -2.97 -2.69 3.06
CA GLY A 61 -3.81 -1.72 2.34
C GLY A 61 -3.75 -1.90 0.82
N ALA A 62 -2.56 -2.15 0.27
CA ALA A 62 -2.40 -2.41 -1.17
C ALA A 62 -3.05 -3.75 -1.60
N ALA A 63 -2.92 -4.81 -0.80
CA ALA A 63 -3.56 -6.10 -1.09
C ALA A 63 -5.09 -6.05 -1.00
N LEU A 64 -5.64 -5.20 -0.11
CA LEU A 64 -7.08 -4.92 -0.06
C LEU A 64 -7.56 -4.26 -1.36
N TYR A 65 -6.79 -3.31 -1.91
CA TYR A 65 -7.12 -2.72 -3.21
C TYR A 65 -7.16 -3.78 -4.32
N ASP A 66 -6.14 -4.65 -4.40
CA ASP A 66 -6.04 -5.69 -5.43
C ASP A 66 -7.20 -6.71 -5.41
N THR A 67 -7.89 -6.83 -4.27
CA THR A 67 -9.05 -7.72 -4.10
C THR A 67 -10.39 -7.00 -4.20
N GLY A 68 -10.39 -5.69 -4.48
CA GLY A 68 -11.59 -4.87 -4.63
C GLY A 68 -12.18 -4.33 -3.34
N ALA A 69 -11.51 -4.51 -2.19
CA ALA A 69 -11.92 -3.99 -0.89
C ALA A 69 -11.53 -2.51 -0.74
N TYR A 70 -11.97 -1.67 -1.68
CA TYR A 70 -11.49 -0.29 -1.84
C TYR A 70 -11.73 0.62 -0.63
N ALA A 71 -12.85 0.46 0.09
CA ALA A 71 -13.14 1.27 1.27
C ALA A 71 -12.15 0.97 2.41
N GLU A 72 -11.93 -0.31 2.72
CA GLU A 72 -10.97 -0.75 3.74
C GLU A 72 -9.53 -0.40 3.32
N ALA A 73 -9.20 -0.53 2.03
CA ALA A 73 -7.90 -0.12 1.49
C ALA A 73 -7.62 1.37 1.74
N ILE A 74 -8.63 2.25 1.58
CA ILE A 74 -8.50 3.69 1.87
C ILE A 74 -8.24 3.92 3.35
N GLU A 75 -9.00 3.27 4.24
CA GLU A 75 -8.85 3.42 5.69
C GLU A 75 -7.41 3.08 6.13
N ILE A 76 -6.93 1.89 5.76
CA ILE A 76 -5.58 1.43 6.11
C ILE A 76 -4.48 2.30 5.47
N ALA A 77 -4.67 2.72 4.22
CA ALA A 77 -3.69 3.56 3.54
C ALA A 77 -3.60 4.96 4.17
N LEU A 78 -4.71 5.52 4.65
CA LEU A 78 -4.70 6.81 5.36
C LEU A 78 -4.00 6.71 6.72
N GLU A 79 -4.18 5.60 7.45
CA GLU A 79 -3.47 5.36 8.72
C GLU A 79 -1.95 5.32 8.54
N THR A 80 -1.48 4.72 7.44
CA THR A 80 -0.04 4.54 7.15
C THR A 80 0.56 5.68 6.33
N LEU A 81 -0.24 6.66 5.91
CA LEU A 81 0.15 7.68 4.94
C LEU A 81 1.33 8.52 5.41
N GLN A 82 1.27 9.03 6.64
CA GLN A 82 2.34 9.87 7.19
C GLN A 82 3.68 9.12 7.26
N TRP A 83 3.63 7.85 7.67
CA TRP A 83 4.82 7.01 7.71
C TRP A 83 5.36 6.74 6.30
N SER A 84 4.50 6.35 5.35
CA SER A 84 4.89 6.09 3.96
C SER A 84 5.54 7.33 3.32
N GLU A 85 4.95 8.51 3.53
CA GLU A 85 5.51 9.78 3.04
C GLU A 85 6.88 10.08 3.67
N ALA A 86 7.05 9.82 4.97
CA ALA A 86 8.35 9.98 5.64
C ALA A 86 9.43 9.04 5.09
N GLN A 87 9.05 7.84 4.65
CA GLN A 87 9.92 6.90 3.94
C GLN A 87 10.13 7.23 2.45
N ARG A 88 9.55 8.33 1.95
CA ARG A 88 9.50 8.69 0.52
C ARG A 88 8.83 7.62 -0.36
N SER A 89 8.04 6.73 0.24
CA SER A 89 7.23 5.76 -0.48
C SER A 89 5.92 6.40 -0.94
N VAL A 90 5.55 6.12 -2.19
CA VAL A 90 4.25 6.53 -2.76
C VAL A 90 3.16 5.48 -2.57
N LEU A 91 3.44 4.36 -1.89
CA LEU A 91 2.51 3.22 -1.81
C LEU A 91 1.16 3.62 -1.22
N SER A 92 1.12 4.21 -0.02
CA SER A 92 -0.16 4.60 0.59
C SER A 92 -0.90 5.66 -0.22
N LEU A 93 -0.18 6.59 -0.86
CA LEU A 93 -0.79 7.57 -1.77
C LEU A 93 -1.46 6.88 -2.97
N LEU A 94 -0.76 5.93 -3.60
CA LEU A 94 -1.27 5.15 -4.72
C LEU A 94 -2.50 4.34 -4.31
N THR A 95 -2.46 3.68 -3.16
CA THR A 95 -3.59 2.90 -2.65
C THR A 95 -4.83 3.76 -2.46
N VAL A 96 -4.70 4.96 -1.85
CA VAL A 96 -5.83 5.89 -1.69
C VAL A 96 -6.35 6.36 -3.04
N ALA A 97 -5.46 6.84 -3.92
CA ALA A 97 -5.85 7.40 -5.21
C ALA A 97 -6.55 6.35 -6.10
N ARG A 98 -5.96 5.15 -6.23
CA ARG A 98 -6.51 4.06 -7.04
C ARG A 98 -7.86 3.60 -6.50
N SER A 99 -7.99 3.43 -5.18
CA SER A 99 -9.25 3.01 -4.54
C SER A 99 -10.35 4.05 -4.73
N GLN A 100 -10.04 5.34 -4.58
CA GLN A 100 -11.00 6.42 -4.81
C GLN A 100 -11.46 6.48 -6.28
N LEU A 101 -10.54 6.33 -7.24
CA LEU A 101 -10.90 6.25 -8.66
C LEU A 101 -11.75 5.02 -8.97
N ALA A 102 -11.46 3.86 -8.37
CA ALA A 102 -12.25 2.64 -8.54
C ALA A 102 -13.69 2.81 -8.02
N LEU A 103 -13.88 3.61 -6.97
CA LEU A 103 -15.20 3.98 -6.42
C LEU A 103 -15.87 5.16 -7.16
N GLY A 104 -15.21 5.75 -8.16
CA GLY A 104 -15.72 6.91 -8.91
C GLY A 104 -15.54 8.26 -8.21
N TYR A 105 -14.84 8.32 -7.08
CA TYR A 105 -14.60 9.53 -6.29
C TYR A 105 -13.43 10.36 -6.85
N THR A 106 -13.59 10.80 -8.10
CA THR A 106 -12.54 11.51 -8.84
C THR A 106 -12.05 12.77 -8.12
N ASP A 107 -12.95 13.59 -7.57
CA ASP A 107 -12.56 14.81 -6.87
C ASP A 107 -11.77 14.53 -5.58
N ALA A 108 -12.09 13.44 -4.88
CA ALA A 108 -11.34 13.03 -3.70
C ALA A 108 -9.92 12.55 -4.05
N ALA A 109 -9.75 11.93 -5.23
CA ALA A 109 -8.46 11.41 -5.71
C ALA A 109 -7.45 12.50 -6.10
N LYS A 110 -7.93 13.67 -6.54
CA LYS A 110 -7.10 14.78 -7.04
C LYS A 110 -5.89 15.14 -6.15
N PRO A 111 -6.05 15.45 -4.84
CA PRO A 111 -4.92 15.81 -4.00
C PRO A 111 -3.86 14.69 -3.89
N TYR A 112 -4.28 13.43 -3.95
CA TYR A 112 -3.36 12.30 -3.91
C TYR A 112 -2.63 12.12 -5.25
N LEU A 113 -3.34 12.26 -6.37
CA LEU A 113 -2.74 12.23 -7.71
C LEU A 113 -1.68 13.32 -7.89
N GLN A 114 -1.98 14.54 -7.45
CA GLN A 114 -1.03 15.65 -7.47
C GLN A 114 0.23 15.34 -6.67
N LYS A 115 0.07 14.85 -5.43
CA LYS A 115 1.19 14.43 -4.59
C LYS A 115 2.01 13.29 -5.21
N ILE A 116 1.37 12.29 -5.83
CA ILE A 116 2.09 11.21 -6.51
C ILE A 116 2.92 11.80 -7.65
N HIS A 117 2.33 12.66 -8.48
CA HIS A 117 3.03 13.29 -9.59
C HIS A 117 4.20 14.17 -9.13
N GLU A 118 4.06 14.90 -8.01
CA GLU A 118 5.19 15.64 -7.41
C GLU A 118 6.37 14.73 -7.01
N ARG A 119 6.11 13.45 -6.72
CA ARG A 119 7.12 12.48 -6.27
C ARG A 119 7.78 11.71 -7.40
N ILE A 120 6.98 11.24 -8.36
CA ILE A 120 7.45 10.33 -9.43
C ILE A 120 7.26 10.90 -10.84
N GLY A 121 6.74 12.13 -10.97
CA GLY A 121 6.56 12.79 -12.25
C GLY A 121 5.66 11.99 -13.20
N ALA A 122 6.08 11.90 -14.46
CA ALA A 122 5.33 11.21 -15.51
C ALA A 122 5.17 9.70 -15.27
N ASP A 123 6.00 9.09 -14.42
CA ASP A 123 5.90 7.67 -14.06
C ASP A 123 4.57 7.34 -13.37
N ILE A 124 3.82 8.37 -12.91
CA ILE A 124 2.46 8.20 -12.43
C ILE A 124 1.58 7.45 -13.42
N TYR A 125 1.72 7.65 -14.74
CA TYR A 125 0.86 6.99 -15.72
C TYR A 125 1.08 5.47 -15.78
N GLU A 126 2.28 5.00 -15.46
CA GLU A 126 2.58 3.55 -15.37
C GLU A 126 1.94 2.91 -14.13
N GLN A 127 1.53 3.73 -13.16
CA GLN A 127 0.90 3.27 -11.93
C GLN A 127 -0.63 3.18 -12.05
N PHE A 128 -1.24 3.45 -13.20
CA PHE A 128 -2.69 3.36 -13.36
C PHE A 128 -3.04 2.73 -14.71
N GLU A 129 -4.18 2.05 -14.74
CA GLU A 129 -4.79 1.56 -15.97
C GLU A 129 -4.99 2.70 -16.98
N ASP A 130 -4.83 2.39 -18.27
CA ASP A 130 -4.89 3.37 -19.38
C ASP A 130 -6.19 4.18 -19.38
N ASP A 131 -7.30 3.56 -18.96
CA ASP A 131 -8.62 4.20 -18.89
C ASP A 131 -8.67 5.35 -17.86
N LYS A 132 -7.74 5.40 -16.91
CA LYS A 132 -7.63 6.46 -15.90
C LYS A 132 -6.77 7.64 -16.36
N HIS A 133 -5.99 7.50 -17.43
CA HIS A 133 -5.00 8.53 -17.82
C HIS A 133 -5.63 9.89 -18.15
N ALA A 134 -6.82 9.91 -18.75
CA ALA A 134 -7.54 11.16 -19.03
C ALA A 134 -7.94 11.88 -17.73
N THR A 135 -8.42 11.11 -16.74
CA THR A 135 -8.75 11.63 -15.41
C THR A 135 -7.52 12.16 -14.70
N ILE A 136 -6.40 11.43 -14.76
CA ILE A 136 -5.13 11.88 -14.17
C ILE A 136 -4.67 13.18 -14.82
N ARG A 137 -4.67 13.28 -16.14
CA ARG A 137 -4.31 14.53 -16.86
C ARG A 137 -5.19 15.72 -16.46
N SER A 138 -6.46 15.50 -16.15
CA SER A 138 -7.35 16.58 -15.71
C SER A 138 -7.15 16.98 -14.23
N ALA A 139 -6.45 16.16 -13.45
CA ALA A 139 -6.21 16.38 -12.02
C ALA A 139 -4.85 17.05 -11.73
N LEU A 140 -3.90 16.93 -12.64
CA LEU A 140 -2.56 17.53 -12.58
C LEU A 140 -2.55 18.94 -13.20
#